data_AF-A0A9E5S368-F1
#
_entry.id   AF-A0A9E5S368-F1
#
_cell.length_a   1.000
_cell.length_b   1.000
_cell.length_c   1.000
_cell.angle_alpha   90.00
_cell.angle_beta   90.00
_cell.angle_gamma   90.00
#
_symmetry.space_group_name_H-M   'P 1'
#
loop_
_entity.id
_entity.type
_entity.pdbx_description
1 polymer ?
#
loop_
_entity_poly.entity_id
_entity_poly.type
_entity_poly.pdbx_seq_one_letter_code
_entity_poly.pdbx_strand_id
1 'polypeptide(L)'
;MPNWDSIEQSFLSLSRQKQLGELASSLARLKSWSLTDKANNPVVSVVLDEAVLYTSLMERESGSSEFTQLQQFLQDWRISWSNAAVESAEFLNMNTSLAKWSDRILDMSGLLQVASIPD
;
A
#
# COMPACT_ATOMS: atom_id res chain seq x y z
N MET A 1 11.83 3.05 15.40
CA MET A 1 11.21 2.04 14.52
C MET A 1 9.79 1.81 14.98
N PRO A 2 8.83 1.62 14.06
CA PRO A 2 7.44 1.28 14.42
C PRO A 2 7.39 -0.03 15.22
N ASN A 3 6.36 -0.19 16.05
CA ASN A 3 6.06 -1.47 16.67
C ASN A 3 5.30 -2.34 15.67
N TRP A 4 6.04 -3.11 14.86
CA TRP A 4 5.48 -3.92 13.78
C TRP A 4 4.50 -4.99 14.26
N ASP A 5 4.77 -5.61 15.41
CA ASP A 5 3.85 -6.60 16.01
C ASP A 5 2.50 -5.96 16.34
N SER A 6 2.52 -4.76 16.92
CA SER A 6 1.29 -4.01 17.23
C SER A 6 0.53 -3.61 15.96
N ILE A 7 1.22 -3.24 14.89
CA ILE A 7 0.62 -2.87 13.60
C ILE A 7 -0.04 -4.08 12.95
N GLU A 8 0.66 -5.22 12.91
CA GLU A 8 0.13 -6.50 12.39
C GLU A 8 -1.13 -6.92 13.15
N GLN A 9 -1.07 -6.94 14.49
CA GLN A 9 -2.23 -7.31 15.31
C GLN A 9 -3.41 -6.37 15.11
N SER A 10 -3.15 -5.06 15.01
CA SER A 10 -4.19 -4.07 14.75
C SER A 10 -4.86 -4.32 13.39
N PHE A 11 -4.07 -4.58 12.35
CA PHE A 11 -4.56 -4.87 11.01
C PHE A 11 -5.37 -6.18 10.93
N LEU A 12 -4.89 -7.24 11.57
CA LEU A 12 -5.59 -8.54 11.62
C LEU A 12 -6.90 -8.48 12.41
N SER A 13 -7.06 -7.51 13.31
CA SER A 13 -8.32 -7.29 14.05
C SER A 13 -9.42 -6.62 13.20
N LEU A 14 -9.08 -6.06 12.04
CA LEU A 14 -10.02 -5.37 11.16
C LEU A 14 -10.86 -6.35 10.34
N SER A 15 -12.06 -5.92 9.95
CA SER A 15 -12.83 -6.66 8.93
C SER A 15 -12.12 -6.60 7.58
N ARG A 16 -12.35 -7.59 6.70
CA ARG A 16 -11.72 -7.64 5.38
C ARG A 16 -11.88 -6.36 4.56
N GLN A 17 -13.06 -5.75 4.60
CA GLN A 17 -13.33 -4.47 3.93
C GLN A 17 -12.43 -3.35 4.47
N LYS A 18 -12.28 -3.26 5.80
CA LYS A 18 -11.41 -2.26 6.45
C LYS A 18 -9.94 -2.53 6.19
N GLN A 19 -9.51 -3.79 6.19
CA GLN A 19 -8.14 -4.16 5.83
C GLN A 19 -7.81 -3.68 4.40
N LEU A 20 -8.71 -3.91 3.44
CA LEU A 20 -8.56 -3.43 2.06
C LEU A 20 -8.51 -1.90 2.02
N GLY A 21 -9.36 -1.22 2.78
CA GLY A 21 -9.32 0.24 2.94
C GLY A 21 -7.98 0.76 3.47
N GLU A 22 -7.43 0.14 4.51
CA GLU A 22 -6.12 0.50 5.08
C GLU A 22 -5.00 0.30 4.04
N LEU A 23 -4.99 -0.84 3.34
CA LEU A 23 -4.01 -1.08 2.27
C LEU A 23 -4.13 -0.03 1.16
N ALA A 24 -5.34 0.26 0.68
CA ALA A 24 -5.57 1.30 -0.33
C ALA A 24 -5.07 2.68 0.13
N SER A 25 -5.31 3.02 1.40
CA SER A 25 -4.84 4.26 2.03
C SER A 25 -3.31 4.32 2.12
N SER A 26 -2.64 3.24 2.51
CA SER A 26 -1.16 3.19 2.54
C SER A 26 -0.57 3.37 1.14
N LEU A 27 -1.17 2.77 0.10
CA LEU A 27 -0.75 2.98 -1.29
C LEU A 27 -0.96 4.43 -1.77
N ALA A 28 -2.06 5.07 -1.38
CA ALA A 28 -2.33 6.48 -1.68
C ALA A 28 -1.31 7.41 -0.98
N ARG A 29 -0.97 7.13 0.28
CA ARG A 29 0.04 7.87 1.04
C ARG A 29 1.42 7.75 0.39
N LEU A 30 1.79 6.54 -0.02
CA LEU A 30 3.02 6.27 -0.78
C LEU A 30 3.09 7.07 -2.08
N LYS A 31 2.00 7.08 -2.84
CA LYS A 31 1.88 7.92 -4.04
C LYS A 31 2.08 9.41 -3.71
N SER A 32 1.41 9.92 -2.69
CA SER A 32 1.48 11.36 -2.35
C SER A 32 2.90 11.78 -1.91
N TRP A 33 3.54 11.00 -1.05
CA TRP A 33 4.79 11.41 -0.42
C TRP A 33 6.03 11.11 -1.24
N SER A 34 5.99 10.11 -2.13
CA SER A 34 7.14 9.69 -2.95
C SER A 34 7.63 10.76 -3.95
N LEU A 35 6.77 11.68 -4.39
CA LEU A 35 7.13 12.73 -5.35
C LEU A 35 7.24 14.13 -4.74
N THR A 36 6.96 14.31 -3.44
CA THR A 36 6.86 15.65 -2.84
C THR A 36 8.22 16.22 -2.45
N ASP A 37 8.94 15.57 -1.53
CA ASP A 37 10.23 16.05 -1.01
C ASP A 37 11.09 14.86 -0.57
N LYS A 38 12.40 14.91 -0.81
CA LYS A 38 13.37 13.93 -0.28
C LYS A 38 13.37 13.87 1.24
N ALA A 39 12.95 14.93 1.93
CA ALA A 39 12.74 14.93 3.38
C ALA A 39 11.71 13.88 3.82
N ASN A 40 10.77 13.49 2.95
CA ASN A 40 9.78 12.45 3.24
C ASN A 40 10.34 11.04 3.12
N ASN A 41 11.58 10.85 2.65
CA ASN A 41 12.13 9.53 2.39
C ASN A 41 12.03 8.54 3.55
N PRO A 42 12.32 8.93 4.82
CA PRO A 42 12.15 8.03 5.95
C PRO A 42 10.70 7.58 6.15
N VAL A 43 9.74 8.48 5.92
CA VAL A 43 8.31 8.19 6.06
C VAL A 43 7.85 7.28 4.92
N VAL A 44 8.27 7.55 3.68
CA VAL A 44 7.96 6.70 2.52
C VAL A 44 8.47 5.28 2.74
N SER A 45 9.69 5.11 3.25
CA SER A 45 10.23 3.78 3.58
C SER A 45 9.36 3.04 4.59
N VAL A 46 8.90 3.73 5.64
CA VAL A 46 8.03 3.12 6.67
C VAL A 46 6.67 2.73 6.10
N VAL A 47 6.02 3.59 5.31
CA VAL A 47 4.71 3.25 4.72
C VAL A 47 4.86 2.14 3.67
N LEU A 48 6.02 2.04 3.02
CA LEU A 48 6.29 0.98 2.05
C LEU A 48 6.42 -0.37 2.75
N ASP A 49 7.17 -0.41 3.86
CA ASP A 49 7.24 -1.60 4.72
C ASP A 49 5.84 -1.99 5.25
N GLU A 50 5.01 -1.01 5.64
CA GLU A 50 3.62 -1.24 6.07
C GLU A 50 2.76 -1.85 4.95
N ALA A 51 2.80 -1.29 3.74
CA ALA A 51 2.04 -1.81 2.60
C ALA A 51 2.48 -3.23 2.21
N VAL A 52 3.78 -3.53 2.30
CA VAL A 52 4.33 -4.88 2.10
C VAL A 52 3.82 -5.85 3.16
N LEU A 53 3.78 -5.44 4.43
CA LEU A 53 3.23 -6.24 5.52
C LEU A 53 1.75 -6.55 5.27
N TYR A 54 0.92 -5.54 5.06
CA TYR A 54 -0.52 -5.70 4.83
C TYR A 54 -0.83 -6.59 3.63
N THR A 55 -0.12 -6.39 2.52
CA THR A 55 -0.29 -7.20 1.31
C THR A 55 0.09 -8.67 1.57
N SER A 56 1.18 -8.92 2.31
CA SER A 56 1.59 -10.28 2.66
C SER A 56 0.58 -11.02 3.54
N LEU A 57 -0.06 -10.31 4.48
CA LEU A 57 -1.10 -10.88 5.34
C LEU A 57 -2.34 -11.22 4.52
N MET A 58 -2.76 -10.32 3.62
CA MET A 58 -3.88 -10.56 2.72
C MET A 58 -3.66 -11.69 1.72
N GLU A 59 -2.44 -11.82 1.19
CA GLU A 59 -2.05 -12.88 0.28
C GLU A 59 -2.17 -14.26 0.97
N ARG A 60 -1.64 -14.39 2.20
CA ARG A 60 -1.73 -15.63 2.98
C ARG A 60 -3.16 -16.08 3.23
N GLU A 61 -4.08 -15.15 3.49
CA GLU A 61 -5.48 -15.46 3.77
C GLU A 61 -6.28 -15.82 2.52
N SER A 62 -6.01 -15.16 1.38
CA SER A 62 -6.88 -15.25 0.20
C SER A 62 -6.33 -16.13 -0.92
N GLY A 63 -5.01 -16.33 -0.99
CA GLY A 63 -4.35 -16.98 -2.13
C GLY A 63 -4.60 -16.31 -3.47
N SER A 64 -5.08 -15.05 -3.49
CA SER A 64 -5.44 -14.35 -4.72
C SER A 64 -4.19 -13.93 -5.49
N SER A 65 -4.20 -14.18 -6.80
CA SER A 65 -3.15 -13.75 -7.72
C SER A 65 -2.98 -12.23 -7.77
N GLU A 66 -3.99 -11.45 -7.39
CA GLU A 66 -3.87 -9.99 -7.27
C GLU A 66 -2.91 -9.56 -6.16
N PHE A 67 -3.02 -10.17 -4.97
CA PHE A 67 -2.13 -9.81 -3.86
C PHE A 67 -0.71 -10.29 -4.11
N THR A 68 -0.52 -11.42 -4.80
CA THR A 68 0.81 -11.84 -5.25
C THR A 68 1.44 -10.82 -6.22
N GLN A 69 0.66 -10.31 -7.19
CA GLN A 69 1.15 -9.29 -8.13
C GLN A 69 1.47 -7.97 -7.42
N LEU A 70 0.60 -7.54 -6.50
CA LEU A 70 0.83 -6.34 -5.70
C LEU A 70 2.06 -6.51 -4.79
N GLN A 71 2.22 -7.68 -4.16
CA GLN A 71 3.35 -7.99 -3.31
C GLN A 71 4.67 -7.91 -4.08
N GLN A 72 4.72 -8.51 -5.28
CA GLN A 72 5.89 -8.42 -6.16
C GLN A 72 6.21 -6.96 -6.50
N PHE A 73 5.20 -6.19 -6.94
CA PHE A 73 5.36 -4.77 -7.26
C PHE A 73 5.94 -3.95 -6.09
N LEU A 74 5.42 -4.16 -4.87
CA LEU A 74 5.89 -3.44 -3.68
C LEU A 74 7.30 -3.84 -3.25
N GLN A 75 7.66 -5.13 -3.38
CA GLN A 75 9.02 -5.59 -3.07
C GLN A 75 10.04 -5.03 -4.05
N ASP A 76 9.73 -5.02 -5.35
CA ASP A 76 10.58 -4.40 -6.37
C ASP A 76 10.78 -2.91 -6.06
N TRP A 77 9.70 -2.22 -5.72
CA TRP A 77 9.79 -0.81 -5.37
C TRP A 77 10.61 -0.58 -4.09
N ARG A 78 10.49 -1.45 -3.09
CA ARG A 78 11.26 -1.38 -1.85
C ARG A 78 12.77 -1.49 -2.10
N ILE A 79 13.18 -2.41 -2.97
CA ILE A 79 14.57 -2.58 -3.39
C ILE A 79 15.07 -1.34 -4.15
N SER A 80 14.29 -0.87 -5.12
CA SER A 80 14.60 0.36 -5.87
C SER A 80 14.75 1.57 -4.94
N TRP A 81 13.82 1.75 -3.98
CA TRP A 81 13.81 2.84 -3.01
C TRP A 81 15.05 2.83 -2.11
N SER A 82 15.45 1.66 -1.60
CA SER A 82 16.63 1.53 -0.73
C SER A 82 17.94 1.84 -1.44
N ASN A 83 18.00 1.58 -2.75
CA ASN A 83 19.23 1.79 -3.53
C ASN A 83 19.42 3.26 -3.95
N ALA A 84 18.48 4.16 -3.66
CA ALA A 84 18.49 5.59 -4.02
C ALA A 84 18.78 5.89 -5.51
N ALA A 85 18.73 4.87 -6.35
CA ALA A 85 19.16 4.87 -7.74
C ALA A 85 17.99 5.03 -8.72
N VAL A 86 16.84 5.46 -8.24
CA VAL A 86 15.64 5.55 -9.07
C VAL A 86 15.67 6.88 -9.82
N GLU A 87 15.80 6.78 -11.14
CA GLU A 87 15.70 7.93 -12.02
C GLU A 87 14.29 8.51 -11.98
N SER A 88 14.15 9.81 -12.24
CA SER A 88 12.86 10.52 -12.17
C SER A 88 11.72 9.87 -12.97
N ALA A 89 12.03 9.22 -14.10
CA ALA A 89 11.06 8.53 -14.94
C ALA A 89 10.53 7.23 -14.29
N GLU A 90 11.37 6.46 -13.62
CA GLU A 90 10.97 5.25 -12.91
C GLU A 90 10.06 5.59 -11.73
N PHE A 91 10.35 6.68 -11.01
CA PHE A 91 9.48 7.18 -9.95
C PHE A 91 8.09 7.56 -10.44
N LEU A 92 7.99 8.23 -11.58
CA LEU A 92 6.70 8.63 -12.15
C LEU A 92 5.86 7.41 -12.56
N ASN A 93 6.50 6.40 -13.16
CA ASN A 93 5.86 5.14 -13.51
C ASN A 93 5.37 4.39 -12.26
N MET A 94 6.21 4.29 -11.23
CA MET A 94 5.84 3.68 -9.95
C MET A 94 4.67 4.42 -9.29
N ASN A 95 4.68 5.76 -9.31
CA ASN A 95 3.60 6.57 -8.77
C ASN A 95 2.26 6.33 -9.48
N THR A 96 2.30 6.20 -10.80
CA THR A 96 1.14 5.85 -11.62
C THR A 96 0.61 4.46 -11.26
N SER A 97 1.49 3.48 -11.05
CA SER A 97 1.11 2.14 -10.63
C SER A 97 0.52 2.11 -9.21
N LEU A 98 1.06 2.90 -8.27
CA LEU A 98 0.50 3.04 -6.92
C LEU A 98 -0.92 3.60 -6.94
N ALA A 99 -1.18 4.60 -7.80
CA ALA A 99 -2.53 5.14 -7.96
C ALA A 99 -3.50 4.05 -8.43
N LYS A 100 -3.13 3.30 -9.47
CA LYS A 100 -3.97 2.21 -10.01
C LYS A 100 -4.24 1.13 -8.96
N TRP A 101 -3.22 0.74 -8.20
CA TRP A 101 -3.39 -0.24 -7.14
C TRP A 101 -4.24 0.28 -5.99
N SER A 102 -4.03 1.53 -5.56
CA SER A 102 -4.85 2.16 -4.53
C SER A 102 -6.32 2.18 -4.91
N ASP A 103 -6.65 2.65 -6.13
CA ASP A 103 -8.02 2.70 -6.64
C ASP A 103 -8.63 1.30 -6.73
N ARG A 104 -7.87 0.31 -7.25
CA ARG A 104 -8.33 -1.08 -7.38
C ARG A 104 -8.61 -1.73 -6.02
N ILE A 105 -7.70 -1.63 -5.06
CA ILE A 105 -7.89 -2.21 -3.73
C ILE A 105 -9.05 -1.51 -3.00
N LEU A 106 -9.20 -0.20 -3.18
CA LEU A 106 -10.33 0.54 -2.63
C LEU A 106 -11.66 0.08 -3.23
N ASP A 107 -11.72 -0.17 -4.53
CA ASP A 107 -12.92 -0.74 -5.17
C ASP A 107 -13.24 -2.14 -4.63
N MET A 108 -12.23 -3.02 -4.52
CA MET A 108 -12.38 -4.35 -3.93
C MET A 108 -12.87 -4.31 -2.47
N SER A 109 -12.59 -3.23 -1.73
CA SER A 109 -13.06 -3.07 -0.36
C SER A 109 -14.58 -2.89 -0.26
N GLY A 110 -15.23 -2.40 -1.32
CA GLY A 110 -16.64 -2.01 -1.32
C GLY A 110 -16.97 -0.79 -0.45
N LEU A 111 -15.99 -0.14 0.20
CA LEU A 111 -16.23 0.95 1.15
C LEU A 111 -16.87 2.19 0.50
N LEU A 112 -16.58 2.45 -0.78
CA LEU A 112 -17.19 3.55 -1.52
C LEU A 112 -18.69 3.36 -1.77
N GLN A 113 -19.15 2.11 -1.85
CA GLN A 113 -20.56 1.78 -2.07
C GLN A 113 -21.36 1.87 -0.76
N VAL A 114 -20.73 1.54 0.37
CA VAL A 114 -21.34 1.62 1.72
C VAL A 114 -21.53 3.07 2.18
N ALA A 115 -20.73 4.01 1.68
CA ALA A 115 -20.90 5.44 1.97
C ALA A 115 -22.09 6.09 1.23
N SER A 116 -22.73 5.37 0.31
CA SER A 116 -23.83 5.85 -0.54
C SER A 116 -25.21 5.45 0.00
N ILE A 117 -25.40 5.43 1.32
CA ILE A 117 -26.73 5.25 1.92
C ILE A 117 -27.45 6.60 1.84
N PRO A 118 -28.55 6.74 1.09
CA PRO A 118 -29.39 7.92 1.19
C PRO A 118 -30.11 7.92 2.55
N ASP A 119 -30.15 9.08 3.20
CA ASP A 119 -31.00 9.35 4.37
C ASP A 119 -32.49 9.01 4.11
#